data_AF-A0A645I2W9-F1
#
_entry.id   AF-A0A645I2W9-F1
#
_cell.length_a   1.000
_cell.length_b   1.000
_cell.length_c   1.000
_cell.angle_alpha   90.00
_cell.angle_beta   90.00
_cell.angle_gamma   90.00
#
_symmetry.space_group_name_H-M   'P 1'
#
loop_
_entity.id
_entity.type
_entity.pdbx_description
1 polymer ?
#
loop_
_entity_poly.entity_id
_entity_poly.type
_entity_poly.pdbx_seq_one_letter_code
_entity_poly.pdbx_strand_id
1 'polypeptide(L)'
;MKALEEDRGLHRGLDAGGVLFAVCAGYQLCGHSFTVGDNDEVFAGLGLLDVETRRGDQRAVGEILTQWTKPDGSMSLITGFENHGGFTKLGSDATPLAKVAVGVGNGSDGFDGALQGQVVAAYPHGPILPRNPELADYLLERALGVQLDRLPRPDVNAEHDQLRAERIRIVRTTKNRAEQTR
;
A
#
# COMPACT_ATOMS: atom_id res chain seq x y z
N MET A 1 20.59 1.11 2.47
CA MET A 1 20.32 0.26 3.64
C MET A 1 21.20 0.61 4.82
N LYS A 2 22.52 0.43 4.73
CA LYS A 2 23.47 0.70 5.82
C LYS A 2 23.24 1.99 6.64
N ALA A 3 23.05 3.14 5.98
CA ALA A 3 22.80 4.40 6.69
C ALA A 3 21.47 4.44 7.49
N LEU A 4 20.41 3.79 6.99
CA LEU A 4 19.11 3.71 7.67
C LEU A 4 19.15 2.74 8.86
N GLU A 5 19.88 1.64 8.70
CA GLU A 5 20.11 0.66 9.78
C GLU A 5 20.99 1.25 10.89
N GLU A 6 22.03 2.00 10.53
CA GLU A 6 22.94 2.63 11.49
C GLU A 6 22.27 3.75 12.29
N ASP A 7 21.54 4.66 11.62
CA ASP A 7 20.89 5.78 12.32
C ASP A 7 19.64 5.33 13.11
N ARG A 8 18.98 4.25 12.70
CA ARG A 8 17.71 3.76 13.27
C ARG A 8 16.63 4.84 13.41
N GLY A 9 16.68 5.93 12.63
CA GLY A 9 15.73 7.03 12.69
C GLY A 9 14.27 6.59 12.51
N LEU A 10 14.01 5.64 11.62
CA LEU A 10 12.67 5.07 11.42
C LEU A 10 12.17 4.32 12.67
N HIS A 11 13.02 3.53 13.32
CA HIS A 11 12.68 2.83 14.56
C HIS A 11 12.38 3.83 15.67
N ARG A 12 13.26 4.82 15.87
CA ARG A 12 13.06 5.87 16.88
C ARG A 12 11.77 6.66 16.63
N GLY A 13 11.45 6.96 15.37
CA GLY A 13 10.21 7.64 14.99
C GLY A 13 8.97 6.81 15.31
N LEU A 14 8.99 5.50 15.01
CA LEU A 14 7.92 4.57 15.35
C LEU A 14 7.77 4.37 16.87
N ASP A 15 8.89 4.23 17.59
CA ASP A 15 8.91 4.11 19.06
C ASP A 15 8.35 5.38 19.75
N ALA A 16 8.53 6.55 19.11
CA ALA A 16 7.93 7.81 19.54
C ALA A 16 6.45 7.98 19.13
N GLY A 17 5.83 6.96 18.53
CA GLY A 17 4.43 6.95 18.12
C GLY A 17 4.16 7.50 16.70
N GLY A 18 5.22 7.75 15.92
CA GLY A 18 5.09 8.18 14.53
C GLY A 18 4.42 7.12 13.65
N VAL A 19 3.81 7.56 12.54
CA VAL A 19 3.19 6.70 11.53
C VAL A 19 4.11 6.58 10.32
N LEU A 20 4.34 5.36 9.86
CA LEU A 20 5.11 5.09 8.64
C LEU A 20 4.16 4.59 7.55
N PHE A 21 4.11 5.32 6.43
CA PHE A 21 3.44 4.85 5.23
C PHE A 21 4.47 4.48 4.14
N ALA A 22 4.56 3.20 3.83
CA ALA A 22 5.57 2.64 2.93
C ALA A 22 4.94 2.19 1.60
N VAL A 23 5.48 2.67 0.47
CA VAL A 23 4.93 2.40 -0.86
C VAL A 23 5.96 1.66 -1.73
N CYS A 24 5.52 0.61 -2.43
CA CYS A 24 6.33 -0.13 -3.40
C CYS A 24 7.66 -0.67 -2.84
N ALA A 25 8.80 -0.31 -3.42
CA ALA A 25 10.12 -0.66 -2.91
C ALA A 25 10.31 -0.26 -1.44
N GLY A 26 9.66 0.83 -0.97
CA GLY A 26 9.66 1.19 0.44
C GLY A 26 8.94 0.18 1.33
N TYR A 27 7.84 -0.41 0.85
CA TYR A 27 7.15 -1.51 1.54
C TYR A 27 8.05 -2.74 1.64
N GLN A 28 8.67 -3.14 0.52
CA GLN A 28 9.60 -4.28 0.47
C GLN A 28 10.78 -4.10 1.42
N LEU A 29 11.33 -2.89 1.47
CA LEU A 29 12.42 -2.50 2.37
C LEU A 29 12.04 -2.65 3.85
N CYS A 30 10.78 -2.43 4.21
CA CYS A 30 10.31 -2.53 5.59
C CYS A 30 10.22 -3.97 6.09
N GLY A 31 10.22 -4.98 5.21
CA GLY A 31 10.14 -6.39 5.59
C GLY A 31 11.40 -6.95 6.23
N HIS A 32 11.40 -8.27 6.48
CA HIS A 32 12.59 -9.02 6.89
C HIS A 32 13.59 -9.19 5.74
N SER A 33 13.07 -9.39 4.52
CA SER A 33 13.89 -9.52 3.32
C SER A 33 13.16 -9.09 2.05
N PHE A 34 13.94 -8.72 1.04
CA PHE A 34 13.49 -8.42 -0.30
C PHE A 34 14.54 -8.86 -1.33
N THR A 35 14.15 -9.01 -2.59
CA THR A 35 15.08 -9.37 -3.66
C THR A 35 15.32 -8.25 -4.65
N VAL A 36 16.53 -8.20 -5.21
CA VAL A 36 16.97 -7.14 -6.13
C VAL A 36 17.53 -7.74 -7.42
N GLY A 37 17.21 -7.09 -8.53
CA GLY A 37 17.74 -7.43 -9.84
C GLY A 37 17.22 -8.74 -10.39
N ASP A 38 17.83 -9.20 -11.47
CA ASP A 38 17.31 -10.36 -12.21
C ASP A 38 17.66 -11.71 -11.58
N ASN A 39 18.66 -11.75 -10.70
CA ASN A 39 19.15 -12.99 -10.09
C ASN A 39 18.44 -13.36 -8.78
N ASP A 40 17.36 -12.66 -8.43
CA ASP A 40 16.63 -12.84 -7.17
C ASP A 40 17.55 -12.78 -5.93
N GLU A 41 18.57 -11.92 -5.99
CA GLU A 41 19.54 -11.77 -4.90
C GLU A 41 18.83 -11.21 -3.66
N VAL A 42 19.02 -11.89 -2.52
CA VAL A 42 18.29 -11.64 -1.29
C VAL A 42 19.03 -10.62 -0.43
N PHE A 43 18.34 -9.54 -0.06
CA PHE A 43 18.83 -8.52 0.85
C PHE A 43 18.00 -8.54 2.13
N ALA A 44 18.67 -8.29 3.26
CA ALA A 44 17.99 -8.02 4.51
C ALA A 44 17.20 -6.71 4.40
N GLY A 45 15.97 -6.72 4.89
CA GLY A 45 15.14 -5.53 5.06
C GLY A 45 15.32 -4.91 6.45
N LEU A 46 14.51 -3.90 6.77
CA LEU A 46 14.59 -3.17 8.03
C LEU A 46 13.92 -3.89 9.20
N GLY A 47 13.13 -4.95 8.94
CA GLY A 47 12.41 -5.71 9.98
C GLY A 47 11.32 -4.91 10.69
N LEU A 48 10.76 -3.88 10.03
CA LEU A 48 9.66 -3.06 10.56
C LEU A 48 8.28 -3.69 10.33
N LEU A 49 8.20 -4.61 9.37
CA LEU A 49 7.03 -5.41 9.02
C LEU A 49 7.42 -6.88 9.00
N ASP A 50 6.54 -7.73 9.52
CA ASP A 50 6.65 -9.18 9.43
C ASP A 50 6.21 -9.64 8.03
N VAL A 51 7.05 -9.33 7.04
CA VAL A 51 6.83 -9.69 5.64
C VAL A 51 8.13 -10.09 4.96
N GLU A 52 8.03 -10.94 3.96
CA GLU A 52 9.12 -11.27 3.05
C GLU A 52 8.69 -11.00 1.61
N THR A 53 9.57 -10.38 0.83
CA THR A 53 9.33 -10.13 -0.59
C THR A 53 10.29 -10.95 -1.44
N ARG A 54 9.76 -11.64 -2.45
CA ARG A 54 10.54 -12.38 -3.46
C ARG A 54 10.17 -11.91 -4.85
N ARG A 55 11.03 -12.17 -5.84
CA ARG A 55 10.64 -11.94 -7.23
C ARG A 55 9.47 -12.86 -7.56
N GLY A 56 8.37 -12.27 -8.03
CA GLY A 56 7.26 -13.02 -8.62
C GLY A 56 7.63 -13.51 -10.01
N ASP A 57 6.90 -14.51 -10.51
CA ASP A 57 7.10 -15.06 -11.86
C ASP A 57 7.00 -13.98 -12.94
N GLN A 58 6.16 -12.97 -12.69
CA GLN A 58 5.88 -11.89 -13.60
C GLN A 58 5.70 -10.57 -12.86
N ARG A 59 5.94 -9.48 -13.59
CA ARG A 59 5.74 -8.13 -13.07
C ARG A 59 4.26 -7.79 -13.07
N ALA A 60 3.74 -7.39 -11.91
CA ALA A 60 2.40 -6.81 -11.79
C ALA A 60 2.42 -5.40 -12.38
N VAL A 61 1.69 -5.20 -13.49
CA VAL A 61 1.58 -3.90 -14.18
C VAL A 61 0.14 -3.62 -14.55
N GLY A 62 -0.46 -2.60 -13.93
CA GLY A 62 -1.83 -2.19 -14.29
C GLY A 62 -2.52 -1.30 -13.27
N GLU A 63 -3.76 -0.93 -13.59
CA GLU A 63 -4.65 -0.35 -12.58
C GLU A 63 -5.03 -1.41 -11.55
N ILE A 64 -5.04 -1.02 -10.28
CA ILE A 64 -5.43 -1.86 -9.16
C ILE A 64 -6.60 -1.21 -8.43
N LEU A 65 -7.57 -2.04 -8.05
CA LEU A 65 -8.71 -1.68 -7.22
C LEU A 65 -8.79 -2.67 -6.06
N THR A 66 -8.76 -2.15 -4.83
CA THR A 66 -8.88 -2.98 -3.63
C THR A 66 -10.04 -2.50 -2.76
N GLN A 67 -10.59 -3.43 -1.99
CA GLN A 67 -11.64 -3.23 -1.01
C GLN A 67 -11.00 -3.21 0.37
N TRP A 68 -11.02 -2.04 0.99
CA TRP A 68 -10.46 -1.83 2.32
C TRP A 68 -11.59 -1.75 3.36
N THR A 69 -11.52 -2.61 4.36
CA THR A 69 -12.34 -2.51 5.57
C THR A 69 -11.61 -1.61 6.56
N LYS A 70 -12.17 -0.43 6.81
CA LYS A 70 -11.63 0.53 7.78
C LYS A 70 -11.79 -0.01 9.21
N PRO A 71 -11.06 0.54 10.21
CA PRO A 71 -11.17 0.11 11.60
C PRO A 71 -12.58 0.17 12.19
N ASP A 72 -13.43 1.07 11.69
CA ASP A 72 -14.83 1.21 12.09
C ASP A 72 -15.78 0.17 11.43
N GLY A 73 -15.23 -0.73 10.60
CA GLY A 73 -15.97 -1.74 9.86
C GLY A 73 -16.60 -1.25 8.56
N SER A 74 -16.53 0.05 8.27
CA SER A 74 -17.04 0.58 7.00
C SER A 74 -16.07 0.31 5.85
N MET A 75 -16.61 0.21 4.63
CA MET A 75 -15.84 -0.14 3.44
C MET A 75 -15.46 1.10 2.64
N SER A 76 -14.20 1.15 2.20
CA SER A 76 -13.75 2.08 1.16
C SER A 76 -13.01 1.34 0.04
N LEU A 77 -12.94 1.96 -1.13
CA LEU A 77 -12.19 1.44 -2.27
C LEU A 77 -10.85 2.14 -2.36
N ILE A 78 -9.75 1.42 -2.55
CA ILE A 78 -8.44 2.03 -2.83
C ILE A 78 -8.14 1.81 -4.31
N THR A 79 -7.79 2.89 -5.00
CA THR A 79 -7.39 2.86 -6.42
C THR A 79 -5.92 3.25 -6.57
N GLY A 80 -5.25 2.70 -7.57
CA GLY A 80 -3.91 3.14 -7.93
C GLY A 80 -3.40 2.40 -9.15
N PHE A 81 -2.09 2.49 -9.36
CA PHE A 81 -1.40 1.76 -10.42
C PHE A 81 -0.27 0.93 -9.82
N GLU A 82 -0.27 -0.37 -10.05
CA GLU A 82 0.81 -1.25 -9.62
C GLU A 82 1.83 -1.43 -10.76
N ASN A 83 3.11 -1.42 -10.41
CA ASN A 83 4.22 -1.63 -11.34
C ASN A 83 5.41 -2.22 -10.61
N HIS A 84 5.28 -3.45 -10.13
CA HIS A 84 6.28 -4.09 -9.26
C HIS A 84 6.50 -5.55 -9.67
N GLY A 85 7.71 -6.05 -9.42
CA GLY A 85 8.08 -7.44 -9.67
C GLY A 85 8.24 -8.27 -8.40
N GLY A 86 8.06 -7.66 -7.23
CA GLY A 86 8.21 -8.33 -5.95
C GLY A 86 6.85 -8.75 -5.42
N PHE A 87 6.69 -10.03 -5.09
CA PHE A 87 5.50 -10.55 -4.44
C PHE A 87 5.80 -10.71 -2.95
N THR A 88 4.89 -10.20 -2.12
CA THR A 88 5.11 -10.07 -0.68
C THR A 88 4.22 -11.03 0.07
N LYS A 89 4.83 -11.88 0.90
CA LYS A 89 4.11 -12.76 1.81
C LYS A 89 4.12 -12.16 3.21
N LEU A 90 2.95 -12.11 3.84
CA LEU A 90 2.81 -11.69 5.23
C LEU A 90 3.10 -12.85 6.18
N GLY A 91 3.77 -12.55 7.29
CA GLY A 91 3.90 -13.40 8.46
C GLY A 91 2.72 -13.24 9.42
N SER A 92 2.84 -13.79 10.63
CA SER A 92 1.74 -13.83 11.61
C SER A 92 1.47 -12.49 12.28
N ASP A 93 2.46 -11.60 12.32
CA ASP A 93 2.34 -10.32 13.04
C ASP A 93 1.79 -9.19 12.15
N ALA A 94 1.68 -9.44 10.84
CA ALA A 94 1.14 -8.52 9.86
C ALA A 94 -0.26 -8.96 9.38
N THR A 95 -1.11 -7.98 9.08
CA THR A 95 -2.41 -8.21 8.44
C THR A 95 -2.49 -7.49 7.09
N PRO A 96 -3.22 -8.00 6.08
CA PRO A 96 -3.33 -7.32 4.81
C PRO A 96 -4.08 -5.99 4.95
N LEU A 97 -3.69 -4.98 4.16
CA LEU A 97 -4.38 -3.68 4.14
C LEU A 97 -5.76 -3.82 3.49
N ALA A 98 -5.83 -4.41 2.31
CA ALA A 98 -7.07 -4.46 1.53
C ALA A 98 -7.17 -5.70 0.65
N LYS A 99 -8.39 -6.16 0.39
CA LYS A 99 -8.65 -7.28 -0.52
C LYS A 99 -8.61 -6.81 -1.96
N VAL A 100 -7.91 -7.52 -2.84
CA VAL A 100 -7.85 -7.17 -4.27
C VAL A 100 -9.17 -7.51 -4.96
N ALA A 101 -9.73 -6.54 -5.68
CA ALA A 101 -10.90 -6.72 -6.55
C ALA A 101 -10.50 -6.71 -8.04
N VAL A 102 -9.50 -5.90 -8.41
CA VAL A 102 -8.87 -5.87 -9.74
C VAL A 102 -7.36 -5.65 -9.53
N GLY A 103 -6.51 -6.38 -10.23
CA GLY A 103 -5.05 -6.29 -10.11
C GLY A 103 -4.42 -7.54 -9.47
N VAL A 104 -3.19 -7.40 -8.99
CA VAL A 104 -2.37 -8.47 -8.40
C VAL A 104 -2.12 -8.22 -6.90
N GLY A 105 -1.81 -6.98 -6.50
CA GLY A 105 -1.51 -6.63 -5.11
C GLY A 105 -0.20 -7.28 -4.64
N ASN A 106 -0.24 -7.94 -3.48
CA ASN A 106 0.89 -8.69 -2.93
C ASN A 106 1.30 -9.89 -3.80
N GLY A 107 0.42 -10.38 -4.67
CA GLY A 107 0.67 -11.51 -5.58
C GLY A 107 0.60 -12.91 -4.94
N SER A 108 0.54 -13.01 -3.62
CA SER A 108 0.55 -14.31 -2.90
C SER A 108 -0.83 -14.85 -2.51
N ASP A 109 -1.79 -13.98 -2.21
CA ASP A 109 -2.99 -14.36 -1.44
C ASP A 109 -4.28 -13.60 -1.81
N GLY A 110 -4.24 -12.77 -2.86
CA GLY A 110 -5.39 -11.96 -3.29
C GLY A 110 -5.63 -10.72 -2.43
N PHE A 111 -4.63 -10.31 -1.64
CA PHE A 111 -4.63 -9.06 -0.88
C PHE A 111 -3.54 -8.12 -1.37
N ASP A 112 -3.63 -6.86 -0.98
CA ASP A 112 -2.60 -5.84 -1.18
C ASP A 112 -2.18 -5.24 0.16
N GLY A 113 -0.90 -4.90 0.23
CA GLY A 113 -0.32 -4.17 1.34
C GLY A 113 -0.23 -4.97 2.65
N ALA A 114 0.18 -4.26 3.69
CA ALA A 114 0.31 -4.78 5.04
C ALA A 114 0.04 -3.70 6.10
N LEU A 115 -0.43 -4.14 7.26
CA LEU A 115 -0.67 -3.36 8.46
C LEU A 115 -0.03 -4.07 9.64
N GLN A 116 0.87 -3.39 10.37
CA GLN A 116 1.45 -3.87 11.62
C GLN A 116 1.86 -2.68 12.49
N GLY A 117 1.30 -2.59 13.69
CA GLY A 117 1.52 -1.43 14.56
C GLY A 117 1.20 -0.11 13.84
N GLN A 118 2.15 0.83 13.85
CA GLN A 118 2.07 2.14 13.16
C GLN A 118 2.56 2.13 11.71
N VAL A 119 2.88 0.96 11.16
CA VAL A 119 3.33 0.82 9.78
C VAL A 119 2.14 0.41 8.91
N VAL A 120 1.91 1.19 7.86
CA VAL A 120 0.94 0.93 6.80
C VAL A 120 1.71 0.84 5.50
N ALA A 121 1.46 -0.20 4.71
CA ALA A 121 2.17 -0.39 3.46
C ALA A 121 1.24 -0.83 2.34
N ALA A 122 1.56 -0.44 1.10
CA ALA A 122 0.75 -0.75 -0.07
C ALA A 122 1.60 -0.74 -1.36
N TYR A 123 1.24 -1.55 -2.35
CA TYR A 123 1.87 -1.48 -3.67
C TYR A 123 1.40 -0.34 -4.57
N PRO A 124 0.11 0.05 -4.64
CA PRO A 124 -0.36 1.02 -5.63
C PRO A 124 0.38 2.36 -5.59
N HIS A 125 0.69 2.91 -6.76
CA HIS A 125 1.21 4.28 -6.95
C HIS A 125 0.12 5.17 -7.59
N GLY A 126 0.51 6.36 -8.07
CA GLY A 126 -0.28 7.08 -9.07
C GLY A 126 -0.70 8.54 -8.82
N PRO A 127 -0.35 9.26 -7.74
CA PRO A 127 0.06 8.92 -6.36
C PRO A 127 -1.11 8.37 -5.51
N ILE A 128 -0.82 7.47 -4.55
CA ILE A 128 -1.86 6.73 -3.81
C ILE A 128 -2.69 7.62 -2.86
N LEU A 129 -2.09 8.55 -2.11
CA LEU A 129 -2.85 9.34 -1.12
C LEU A 129 -3.84 10.34 -1.77
N PRO A 130 -3.45 11.16 -2.77
CA PRO A 130 -4.40 12.07 -3.42
C PRO A 130 -5.56 11.36 -4.13
N ARG A 131 -5.35 10.13 -4.60
CA ARG A 131 -6.41 9.30 -5.19
C ARG A 131 -7.37 8.74 -4.15
N ASN A 132 -6.95 8.61 -2.90
CA ASN A 132 -7.64 7.89 -1.83
C ASN A 132 -7.69 8.73 -0.54
N PRO A 133 -8.55 9.76 -0.47
CA PRO A 133 -8.60 10.69 0.66
C PRO A 133 -8.90 9.98 1.98
N GLU A 134 -9.79 8.98 2.01
CA GLU A 134 -10.05 8.21 3.24
C GLU A 134 -8.80 7.48 3.76
N LEU A 135 -7.89 7.04 2.89
CA LEU A 135 -6.61 6.45 3.31
C LEU A 135 -5.64 7.54 3.79
N ALA A 136 -5.64 8.70 3.14
CA ALA A 136 -4.83 9.84 3.54
C ALA A 136 -5.25 10.35 4.93
N ASP A 137 -6.55 10.55 5.13
CA ASP A 137 -7.13 10.97 6.40
C ASP A 137 -6.84 9.92 7.47
N TYR A 138 -7.02 8.63 7.20
CA TYR A 138 -6.65 7.58 8.16
C TYR A 138 -5.20 7.65 8.64
N LEU A 139 -4.24 7.95 7.74
CA LEU A 139 -2.84 8.11 8.14
C LEU A 139 -2.62 9.38 8.96
N LEU A 140 -3.26 10.48 8.58
CA LEU A 140 -3.16 11.76 9.28
C LEU A 140 -3.82 11.71 10.67
N GLU A 141 -5.00 11.13 10.77
CA GLU A 141 -5.72 10.91 12.03
C GLU A 141 -4.91 10.06 12.99
N ARG A 142 -4.26 8.99 12.49
CA ARG A 142 -3.33 8.19 13.29
C ARG A 142 -2.11 8.97 13.76
N ALA A 143 -1.56 9.84 12.91
CA ALA A 143 -0.38 10.63 13.24
C ALA A 143 -0.70 11.78 14.21
N LEU A 144 -1.89 12.37 14.11
CA LEU A 144 -2.32 13.51 14.91
C LEU A 144 -3.10 13.11 16.18
N GLY A 145 -3.64 11.90 16.23
CA GLY A 145 -4.47 11.42 17.32
C GLY A 145 -5.85 12.10 17.40
N VAL A 146 -6.33 12.66 16.29
CA VAL A 146 -7.62 13.35 16.20
C VAL A 146 -8.37 12.89 14.96
N GLN A 147 -9.70 12.99 14.98
CA GLN A 147 -10.52 12.79 13.79
C GLN A 147 -10.49 14.05 12.93
N LEU A 148 -10.47 13.86 11.61
CA LEU A 148 -10.46 14.95 10.64
C LEU A 148 -11.84 15.12 10.02
N ASP A 149 -12.34 16.35 10.07
CA ASP A 149 -13.50 16.72 9.28
C ASP A 149 -13.12 16.90 7.81
N ARG A 150 -14.07 16.59 6.92
CA ARG A 150 -13.91 16.87 5.50
C ARG A 150 -13.66 18.37 5.30
N LEU A 151 -12.72 18.70 4.42
CA LEU A 151 -12.38 20.10 4.14
C LEU A 151 -13.63 20.91 3.72
N PRO A 152 -13.79 22.15 4.21
CA PRO A 152 -14.94 23.01 3.91
C PRO A 152 -14.85 23.62 2.51
N ARG A 153 -14.71 22.76 1.49
CA ARG A 153 -14.57 23.09 0.06
C ARG A 153 -15.51 22.22 -0.76
N PRO A 154 -16.83 22.49 -0.73
CA PRO A 154 -17.83 21.64 -1.37
C PRO A 154 -17.65 21.51 -2.88
N ASP A 155 -17.14 22.57 -3.53
CA ASP A 155 -16.77 22.61 -4.95
C ASP A 155 -15.69 21.57 -5.29
N VAL A 156 -14.58 21.61 -4.55
CA VAL A 156 -13.45 20.68 -4.74
C VAL A 156 -13.83 19.26 -4.35
N ASN A 157 -14.60 19.10 -3.28
CA ASN A 157 -15.08 17.81 -2.82
C ASN A 157 -15.96 17.12 -3.87
N ALA A 158 -16.89 17.85 -4.49
CA ALA A 158 -17.76 17.29 -5.51
C ALA A 158 -16.98 16.89 -6.77
N GLU A 159 -16.03 17.73 -7.22
CA GLU A 159 -15.15 17.39 -8.35
C GLU A 159 -14.30 16.16 -8.05
N HIS A 160 -13.71 16.08 -6.87
CA HIS A 160 -12.91 14.93 -6.45
C HIS A 160 -13.75 13.64 -6.40
N ASP A 161 -14.94 13.69 -5.82
CA ASP A 161 -15.86 12.56 -5.75
C ASP A 161 -16.25 12.07 -7.16
N GLN A 162 -16.49 12.99 -8.10
CA GLN A 162 -16.77 12.66 -9.50
C GLN A 162 -15.58 11.98 -10.18
N LEU A 163 -14.38 12.58 -10.12
CA LEU A 163 -13.17 12.03 -10.75
C LEU A 163 -12.81 10.65 -10.18
N ARG A 164 -13.03 10.46 -8.87
CA ARG A 164 -12.84 9.17 -8.20
C ARG A 164 -13.86 8.13 -8.68
N ALA A 165 -15.13 8.49 -8.80
CA ALA A 165 -16.16 7.60 -9.33
C ALA A 165 -15.91 7.21 -10.79
N GLU A 166 -15.46 8.15 -11.63
CA GLU A 166 -15.06 7.88 -13.02
C GLU A 166 -13.88 6.91 -13.08
N ARG A 167 -12.85 7.11 -12.24
CA ARG A 167 -11.70 6.20 -12.17
C ARG A 167 -12.11 4.79 -11.76
N ILE A 168 -12.91 4.64 -10.69
CA ILE A 168 -13.41 3.33 -10.25
C ILE A 168 -14.19 2.63 -11.37
N ARG A 169 -15.02 3.37 -12.11
CA ARG A 169 -15.76 2.84 -13.26
C ARG A 169 -14.81 2.34 -14.35
N ILE A 170 -13.79 3.12 -14.70
CA ILE A 170 -12.80 2.76 -15.72
C ILE A 170 -12.04 1.49 -15.30
N VAL A 171 -11.57 1.40 -14.06
CA VAL A 171 -10.83 0.22 -13.58
C VAL A 171 -11.69 -1.04 -13.61
N ARG A 172 -12.98 -0.95 -13.29
CA ARG A 172 -13.92 -2.09 -13.36
C ARG A 172 -14.29 -2.53 -14.78
N THR A 173 -14.23 -1.62 -15.75
CA THR A 173 -14.72 -1.87 -17.12
C THR A 173 -13.59 -2.14 -18.12
N THR A 174 -12.39 -1.67 -17.82
CA THR A 174 -11.21 -1.92 -18.64
C THR A 174 -10.71 -3.33 -18.41
N LYS A 175 -10.41 -4.08 -19.48
CA LYS A 175 -9.77 -5.39 -19.36
C LYS A 175 -8.50 -5.27 -18.53
N ASN A 176 -8.44 -6.01 -17.42
CA ASN A 176 -7.28 -6.02 -16.55
C ASN A 176 -6.07 -6.56 -17.34
N ARG A 177 -5.08 -5.70 -17.59
CA ARG A 177 -3.83 -6.11 -18.24
C ARG A 177 -2.81 -6.70 -17.27
N ALA A 178 -3.01 -6.52 -15.95
CA ALA A 178 -2.13 -7.11 -14.94
C ALA A 178 -2.26 -8.65 -14.89
N GLU A 179 -3.38 -9.20 -15.38
CA GLU A 179 -3.56 -10.65 -15.54
C GLU A 179 -3.11 -11.19 -16.90
N GLN A 180 -2.88 -10.33 -17.90
CA GLN A 180 -2.45 -10.75 -19.24
C GLN A 180 -0.96 -11.05 -19.35
N THR A 181 -0.21 -10.79 -18.29
CA THR A 181 1.13 -11.33 -18.16
C THR A 181 1.12 -12.83 -17.84
N ARG A 182 0.04 -13.39 -17.25
CA ARG A 182 -0.03 -14.79 -16.73
C ARG A 182 0.32 -15.85 -17.77
#